data_AF-A0A1V5BJZ8-F1
#
_entry.id   AF-A0A1V5BJZ8-F1
#
_cell.length_a   1.000
_cell.length_b   1.000
_cell.length_c   1.000
_cell.angle_alpha   90.00
_cell.angle_beta   90.00
_cell.angle_gamma   90.00
#
_symmetry.space_group_name_H-M   'P 1'
#
loop_
_entity.id
_entity.type
_entity.pdbx_description
1 polymer ?
#
loop_
_entity_poly.entity_id
_entity_poly.type
_entity_poly.pdbx_seq_one_letter_code
_entity_poly.pdbx_strand_id
1 'polypeptide(L)'
;MPEQFFYTEVQPVECIEIKVPIAIESVDVEAVIDDVSTLPELAIKIDKILASVRDLKGTPVFVDETKSGDFVLVPHTSKFPHRDIFVKKIIVSGNLHKQVFYVNKNNEVRHTAEDLPFSKMVELKEPKKIENKNDVFVQFHNIDIDVNWELQRACRVHETSVVQVTAKVAEDRQIFVQTCPSPKECPAGNLVKDGGIEAWADTFHPVFWGASNVAQTTTAHSGSFAAELGVLNTLLPASLFQMVHRGIVSGRQYRLTFFVREDVLGATSSFSLNAEVVFFDRNGVQVGVGSQTLPCASIPDNSYSQAQFTTPFTDVDVSSAMVRFTFTPGAGNTNTVKVDDVMLECVAM
;
A
#
# COMPACT_ATOMS: atom_id res chain seq x y z
N MET A 1 -15.01 -8.15 3.42
CA MET A 1 -15.73 -7.41 4.49
C MET A 1 -14.89 -6.18 4.82
N PRO A 2 -15.41 -4.95 4.78
CA PRO A 2 -14.66 -3.80 5.25
C PRO A 2 -14.47 -3.97 6.76
N GLU A 3 -13.23 -4.08 7.22
CA GLU A 3 -12.94 -4.07 8.64
C GLU A 3 -13.20 -2.66 9.18
N GLN A 4 -14.15 -2.54 10.10
CA GLN A 4 -14.44 -1.28 10.77
C GLN A 4 -13.52 -1.13 11.98
N PHE A 5 -12.57 -0.21 11.90
CA PHE A 5 -11.77 0.19 13.05
C PHE A 5 -12.45 1.36 13.76
N PHE A 6 -12.90 1.14 14.98
CA PHE A 6 -13.43 2.21 15.84
C PHE A 6 -12.26 2.87 16.57
N TYR A 7 -11.94 4.11 16.18
CA TYR A 7 -10.98 4.94 16.89
C TYR A 7 -11.72 5.80 17.91
N THR A 8 -11.41 5.63 19.20
CA THR A 8 -12.02 6.40 20.31
C THR A 8 -11.17 7.58 20.77
N GLU A 9 -10.00 7.79 20.17
CA GLU A 9 -9.04 8.83 20.54
C GLU A 9 -9.09 10.04 19.60
N VAL A 10 -8.91 11.25 20.16
CA VAL A 10 -8.80 12.50 19.41
C VAL A 10 -7.40 12.61 18.81
N GLN A 11 -7.15 11.89 17.72
CA GLN A 11 -5.90 12.05 16.96
C GLN A 11 -6.02 13.23 15.99
N PRO A 12 -4.92 13.97 15.71
CA PRO A 12 -4.91 14.97 14.65
C PRO A 12 -5.14 14.26 13.31
N VAL A 13 -6.32 14.50 12.74
CA VAL A 13 -6.74 13.89 11.48
C VAL A 13 -6.05 14.59 10.32
N GLU A 14 -5.35 13.81 9.49
CA GLU A 14 -4.82 14.31 8.23
C GLU A 14 -5.91 14.19 7.17
N CYS A 15 -6.35 15.34 6.65
CA CYS A 15 -7.27 15.39 5.52
C CYS A 15 -6.46 15.44 4.23
N ILE A 16 -6.71 14.51 3.32
CA ILE A 16 -6.07 14.45 2.02
C ILE A 16 -7.13 14.68 0.94
N GLU A 17 -6.82 15.56 -0.01
CA GLU A 17 -7.62 15.75 -1.21
C GLU A 17 -7.32 14.61 -2.19
N ILE A 18 -8.34 13.88 -2.61
CA ILE A 18 -8.20 12.81 -3.59
C ILE A 18 -9.17 13.03 -4.77
N LYS A 19 -8.75 12.58 -5.95
CA LYS A 19 -9.62 12.51 -7.13
C LYS A 19 -10.06 11.07 -7.32
N VAL A 20 -11.37 10.82 -7.25
CA VAL A 20 -11.94 9.46 -7.37
C VAL A 20 -13.14 9.41 -8.32
N PRO A 21 -13.31 8.31 -9.07
CA PRO A 21 -14.49 8.10 -9.90
C PRO A 21 -15.66 7.63 -9.03
N ILE A 22 -16.66 8.48 -8.85
CA ILE A 22 -17.88 8.14 -8.12
C ILE A 22 -18.86 7.49 -9.09
N ALA A 23 -19.29 6.27 -8.77
CA ALA A 23 -20.33 5.58 -9.53
C ALA A 23 -21.68 6.28 -9.32
N ILE A 24 -22.29 6.74 -10.42
CA ILE A 24 -23.59 7.40 -10.38
C ILE A 24 -24.71 6.37 -10.50
N GLU A 25 -24.64 5.52 -11.53
CA GLU A 25 -25.65 4.51 -11.82
C GLU A 25 -25.03 3.41 -12.70
N SER A 26 -25.59 2.21 -12.64
CA SER A 26 -25.23 1.10 -13.52
C SER A 26 -26.47 0.58 -14.21
N VAL A 27 -26.39 0.38 -15.53
CA VAL A 27 -27.52 -0.11 -16.32
C VAL A 27 -27.08 -1.22 -17.26
N ASP A 28 -27.87 -2.28 -17.33
CA ASP A 28 -27.67 -3.35 -18.30
C ASP A 28 -28.28 -2.96 -19.65
N VAL A 29 -27.50 -3.12 -20.71
CA VAL A 29 -27.84 -2.70 -22.07
C VAL A 29 -27.89 -3.94 -22.93
N GLU A 30 -29.05 -4.15 -23.57
CA GLU A 30 -29.26 -5.21 -24.54
C GLU A 30 -29.52 -4.61 -25.93
N ALA A 31 -28.62 -4.92 -26.87
CA ALA A 31 -28.72 -4.53 -28.26
C ALA A 31 -28.89 -5.77 -29.13
N VAL A 32 -30.04 -5.87 -29.79
CA VAL A 32 -30.35 -6.93 -30.75
C VAL A 32 -30.00 -6.42 -32.15
N ILE A 33 -29.22 -7.21 -32.87
CA ILE A 33 -28.71 -6.91 -34.21
C ILE A 33 -29.13 -8.07 -35.12
N ASP A 34 -30.10 -7.79 -35.99
CA ASP A 34 -30.53 -8.72 -37.03
C ASP A 34 -29.78 -8.44 -38.33
N ASP A 35 -29.24 -9.49 -38.93
CA ASP A 35 -28.43 -9.41 -40.12
C ASP A 35 -28.68 -10.59 -41.08
N VAL A 36 -28.45 -10.34 -42.37
CA VAL A 36 -28.53 -11.35 -43.42
C VAL A 36 -27.27 -11.29 -44.26
N SER A 37 -26.31 -12.15 -43.93
CA SER A 37 -25.02 -12.21 -44.57
C SER A 37 -25.05 -13.12 -45.83
N THR A 38 -24.32 -12.72 -46.87
CA THR A 38 -24.12 -13.53 -48.08
C THR A 38 -22.69 -14.07 -48.11
N LEU A 39 -22.55 -15.38 -48.08
CA LEU A 39 -21.25 -16.05 -48.11
C LEU A 39 -20.59 -15.89 -49.48
N PRO A 40 -19.25 -15.73 -49.55
CA PRO A 40 -18.51 -15.59 -50.81
C PRO A 40 -18.63 -16.81 -51.74
N GLU A 41 -18.93 -17.98 -51.18
CA GLU A 41 -19.14 -19.22 -51.90
C GLU A 41 -20.23 -20.08 -51.25
N LEU A 42 -20.59 -21.19 -51.90
CA LEU A 42 -21.65 -22.07 -51.44
C LEU A 42 -21.16 -22.95 -50.28
N ALA A 43 -21.82 -22.82 -49.14
CA ALA A 43 -21.67 -23.60 -47.93
C ALA A 43 -22.68 -24.76 -47.86
N ILE A 44 -22.22 -25.87 -47.28
CA ILE A 44 -23.04 -27.01 -46.87
C ILE A 44 -23.64 -26.75 -45.48
N LYS A 45 -22.83 -26.19 -44.56
CA LYS A 45 -23.22 -25.85 -43.19
C LYS A 45 -22.39 -24.69 -42.65
N ILE A 46 -22.94 -24.00 -41.66
CA ILE A 46 -22.17 -23.14 -40.75
C ILE A 46 -21.60 -24.02 -39.64
N ASP A 47 -20.32 -23.86 -39.35
CA ASP A 47 -19.65 -24.59 -38.28
C ASP A 47 -19.76 -23.82 -36.96
N LYS A 48 -19.39 -22.53 -36.98
CA LYS A 48 -19.53 -21.61 -35.85
C LYS A 48 -19.42 -20.15 -36.31
N ILE A 49 -19.98 -19.25 -35.51
CA ILE A 49 -19.76 -17.81 -35.64
C ILE A 49 -19.07 -17.34 -34.37
N LEU A 50 -17.92 -16.68 -34.52
CA LEU A 50 -17.22 -16.04 -33.41
C LEU A 50 -17.49 -14.54 -33.48
N ALA A 51 -17.95 -13.94 -32.38
CA ALA A 51 -18.27 -12.53 -32.32
C ALA A 51 -17.49 -11.82 -31.21
N SER A 52 -17.19 -10.55 -31.43
CA SER A 52 -16.57 -9.66 -30.46
C SER A 52 -17.05 -8.23 -30.68
N VAL A 53 -17.19 -7.47 -29.60
CA VAL A 53 -17.50 -6.03 -29.70
C VAL A 53 -16.20 -5.25 -29.81
N ARG A 54 -16.14 -4.33 -30.77
CA ARG A 54 -15.06 -3.36 -30.98
C ARG A 54 -15.59 -1.95 -30.87
N ASP A 55 -14.69 -1.00 -30.59
CA ASP A 55 -14.98 0.43 -30.57
C ASP A 55 -16.17 0.83 -29.68
N LEU A 56 -16.38 0.11 -28.58
CA LEU A 56 -17.49 0.36 -27.67
C LEU A 56 -17.35 1.73 -27.01
N LYS A 57 -18.36 2.58 -27.17
CA LYS A 57 -18.41 3.96 -26.69
C LYS A 57 -19.75 4.22 -26.01
N GLY A 58 -19.68 4.93 -24.88
CA GLY A 58 -20.85 5.37 -24.11
C GLY A 58 -20.92 6.89 -24.09
N THR A 59 -22.01 7.43 -24.61
CA THR A 59 -22.25 8.87 -24.63
C THR A 59 -23.38 9.19 -23.66
N PRO A 60 -23.10 9.84 -22.51
CA PRO A 60 -24.14 10.28 -21.58
C PRO A 60 -24.97 11.41 -22.20
N VAL A 61 -26.28 11.38 -21.97
CA VAL A 61 -27.22 12.41 -22.41
C VAL A 61 -27.61 13.24 -21.19
N PHE A 62 -27.29 14.53 -21.25
CA PHE A 62 -27.50 15.47 -20.17
C PHE A 62 -28.79 16.26 -20.33
N VAL A 63 -29.45 16.53 -19.21
CA VAL A 63 -30.63 17.40 -19.12
C VAL A 63 -30.44 18.42 -17.99
N ASP A 64 -31.08 19.58 -18.12
CA ASP A 64 -31.14 20.65 -17.11
C ASP A 64 -32.57 20.74 -16.60
N GLU A 65 -32.75 20.89 -15.29
CA GLU A 65 -34.06 21.08 -14.68
C GLU A 65 -34.41 22.57 -14.64
N THR A 66 -35.49 22.95 -15.31
CA THR A 66 -35.95 24.34 -15.32
C THR A 66 -36.59 24.70 -13.97
N LYS A 67 -36.78 25.99 -13.72
CA LYS A 67 -37.51 26.48 -12.54
C LYS A 67 -38.97 25.99 -12.47
N SER A 68 -39.54 25.51 -13.59
CA SER A 68 -40.88 24.89 -13.63
C SER A 68 -40.88 23.40 -13.30
N GLY A 69 -39.71 22.78 -13.11
CA GLY A 69 -39.54 21.34 -12.89
C GLY A 69 -39.51 20.51 -14.18
N ASP A 70 -39.41 21.16 -15.34
CA ASP A 70 -39.30 20.47 -16.64
C ASP A 70 -37.84 20.18 -16.98
N PHE A 71 -37.58 19.08 -17.69
CA PHE A 71 -36.22 18.74 -18.15
C PHE A 71 -35.99 19.18 -19.60
N VAL A 72 -34.93 19.97 -19.83
CA VAL A 72 -34.51 20.42 -21.17
C VAL A 72 -33.16 19.79 -21.53
N LEU A 73 -33.01 19.33 -22.77
CA LEU A 73 -31.77 18.73 -23.27
C LEU A 73 -30.60 19.74 -23.19
N VAL A 74 -29.46 19.30 -22.64
CA VAL A 74 -28.22 20.08 -22.61
C VAL A 74 -27.29 19.60 -23.72
N PRO A 75 -27.00 20.43 -24.75
CA PRO A 75 -26.02 20.08 -25.76
C PRO A 75 -24.62 19.90 -25.15
N HIS A 76 -23.88 18.90 -25.62
CA HIS A 76 -22.48 18.71 -25.22
C HIS A 76 -21.63 19.96 -25.47
N THR A 77 -21.94 20.72 -26.53
CA THR A 77 -21.25 21.96 -26.93
C THR A 77 -21.67 23.21 -26.13
N SER A 78 -22.67 23.13 -25.25
CA SER A 78 -23.11 24.28 -24.44
C SER A 78 -21.96 24.75 -23.54
N LYS A 79 -21.62 26.05 -23.63
CA LYS A 79 -20.63 26.71 -22.77
C LYS A 79 -21.25 27.46 -21.59
N PHE A 80 -22.59 27.47 -21.49
CA PHE A 80 -23.27 28.18 -20.42
C PHE A 80 -23.23 27.36 -19.13
N PRO A 81 -23.01 28.00 -17.96
CA PRO A 81 -23.10 27.32 -16.67
C PRO A 81 -24.57 26.96 -16.41
N HIS A 82 -24.86 25.67 -16.36
CA HIS A 82 -26.15 25.14 -15.94
C HIS A 82 -26.16 25.02 -14.41
N ARG A 83 -27.31 25.29 -13.78
CA ARG A 83 -27.42 25.24 -12.30
C ARG A 83 -27.46 23.81 -11.79
N ASP A 84 -28.26 22.96 -12.43
CA ASP A 84 -28.46 21.57 -12.03
C ASP A 84 -28.46 20.67 -13.27
N ILE A 85 -27.32 20.03 -13.55
CA ILE A 85 -27.19 19.09 -14.67
C ILE A 85 -27.48 17.67 -14.17
N PHE A 86 -28.22 16.92 -14.97
CA PHE A 86 -28.53 15.52 -14.71
C PHE A 86 -28.15 14.65 -15.89
N VAL A 87 -27.66 13.44 -15.63
CA VAL A 87 -27.60 12.38 -16.64
C VAL A 87 -28.94 11.67 -16.64
N LYS A 88 -29.56 11.54 -17.82
CA LYS A 88 -30.86 10.86 -17.97
C LYS A 88 -30.79 9.61 -18.85
N LYS A 89 -30.00 9.65 -19.92
CA LYS A 89 -29.87 8.52 -20.86
C LYS A 89 -28.40 8.27 -21.19
N ILE A 90 -28.11 7.09 -21.71
CA ILE A 90 -26.81 6.72 -22.24
C ILE A 90 -27.04 6.18 -23.64
N ILE A 91 -26.23 6.63 -24.60
CA ILE A 91 -26.14 6.02 -25.92
C ILE A 91 -24.92 5.10 -25.91
N VAL A 92 -25.14 3.80 -26.04
CA VAL A 92 -24.08 2.81 -26.19
C VAL A 92 -23.98 2.45 -27.66
N SER A 93 -22.78 2.57 -28.22
CA SER A 93 -22.51 2.32 -29.63
C SER A 93 -21.19 1.59 -29.81
N GLY A 94 -21.09 0.78 -30.86
CA GLY A 94 -19.88 0.02 -31.17
C GLY A 94 -20.02 -0.74 -32.48
N ASN A 95 -19.04 -1.58 -32.78
CA ASN A 95 -19.05 -2.48 -33.93
C ASN A 95 -19.04 -3.94 -33.45
N LEU A 96 -20.00 -4.73 -33.90
CA LEU A 96 -19.99 -6.17 -33.73
C LEU A 96 -19.13 -6.78 -34.85
N HIS A 97 -17.92 -7.21 -34.49
CA HIS A 97 -17.03 -7.93 -35.38
C HIS A 97 -17.32 -9.43 -35.32
N LYS A 98 -17.76 -10.01 -36.44
CA LYS A 98 -18.07 -11.43 -36.59
C LYS A 98 -17.07 -12.13 -37.49
N GLN A 99 -16.75 -13.39 -37.19
CA GLN A 99 -16.07 -14.33 -38.05
C GLN A 99 -16.95 -15.57 -38.23
N VAL A 100 -17.46 -15.77 -39.44
CA VAL A 100 -18.33 -16.88 -39.81
C VAL A 100 -17.47 -17.99 -40.39
N PHE A 101 -17.40 -19.14 -39.70
CA PHE A 101 -16.73 -20.35 -40.18
C PHE A 101 -17.75 -21.29 -40.79
N TYR A 102 -17.49 -21.74 -42.02
CA TYR A 102 -18.41 -22.61 -42.77
C TYR A 102 -17.66 -23.68 -43.56
N VAL A 103 -18.38 -24.74 -43.95
CA VAL A 103 -17.84 -25.82 -44.79
C VAL A 103 -18.37 -25.64 -46.20
N ASN A 104 -17.47 -25.51 -47.19
CA ASN A 104 -17.87 -25.34 -48.58
C ASN A 104 -18.22 -26.67 -49.26
N LYS A 105 -18.63 -26.62 -50.54
CA LYS A 105 -18.96 -27.81 -51.35
C LYS A 105 -17.83 -28.85 -51.49
N ASN A 106 -16.58 -28.46 -51.28
CA ASN A 106 -15.41 -29.33 -51.35
C ASN A 106 -15.02 -29.93 -49.99
N ASN A 107 -15.87 -29.78 -48.97
CA ASN A 107 -15.59 -30.16 -47.57
C ASN A 107 -14.38 -29.41 -46.96
N GLU A 108 -14.07 -28.22 -47.45
CA GLU A 108 -13.02 -27.37 -46.88
C GLU A 108 -13.63 -26.39 -45.86
N VAL A 109 -12.93 -26.17 -44.75
CA VAL A 109 -13.30 -25.14 -43.77
C VAL A 109 -12.82 -23.78 -44.28
N ARG A 110 -13.75 -22.84 -44.35
CA ARG A 110 -13.55 -21.48 -44.85
C ARG A 110 -14.07 -20.49 -43.82
N HIS A 111 -13.64 -19.24 -43.93
CA HIS A 111 -14.14 -18.17 -43.07
C HIS A 111 -14.33 -16.87 -43.84
N THR A 112 -15.27 -16.07 -43.37
CA THR A 112 -15.45 -14.67 -43.78
C THR A 112 -15.68 -13.81 -42.55
N ALA A 113 -15.29 -12.55 -42.62
CA ALA A 113 -15.47 -11.59 -41.52
C ALA A 113 -16.43 -10.48 -41.93
N GLU A 114 -17.11 -9.92 -40.93
CA GLU A 114 -18.06 -8.83 -41.08
C GLU A 114 -18.02 -7.92 -39.86
N ASP A 115 -18.23 -6.63 -40.07
CA ASP A 115 -18.35 -5.62 -39.02
C ASP A 115 -19.72 -4.95 -39.11
N LEU A 116 -20.54 -5.10 -38.07
CA LEU A 116 -21.89 -4.53 -38.00
C LEU A 116 -21.94 -3.42 -36.95
N PRO A 117 -22.16 -2.15 -37.34
CA PRO A 117 -22.31 -1.07 -36.36
C PRO A 117 -23.64 -1.22 -35.62
N PHE A 118 -23.64 -0.96 -34.32
CA PHE A 118 -24.85 -0.90 -33.51
C PHE A 118 -24.87 0.34 -32.62
N SER A 119 -26.08 0.77 -32.27
CA SER A 119 -26.32 1.88 -31.33
C SER A 119 -27.62 1.65 -30.58
N LYS A 120 -27.56 1.69 -29.25
CA LYS A 120 -28.70 1.54 -28.35
C LYS A 120 -28.74 2.70 -27.37
N MET A 121 -29.88 3.38 -27.30
CA MET A 121 -30.15 4.37 -26.25
C MET A 121 -30.87 3.68 -25.09
N VAL A 122 -30.35 3.87 -23.88
CA VAL A 122 -30.93 3.34 -22.65
C VAL A 122 -31.21 4.49 -21.69
N GLU A 123 -32.37 4.46 -21.06
CA GLU A 123 -32.79 5.45 -20.07
C GLU A 123 -32.43 4.97 -18.67
N LEU A 124 -31.87 5.88 -17.85
CA LEU A 124 -31.64 5.61 -16.44
C LEU A 124 -32.98 5.57 -15.71
N LYS A 125 -33.05 4.79 -14.62
CA LYS A 125 -34.27 4.67 -13.80
C LYS A 125 -34.80 6.03 -13.35
N GLU A 126 -33.88 6.91 -12.96
CA GLU A 126 -34.16 8.29 -12.55
C GLU A 126 -33.03 9.19 -13.07
N PRO A 127 -33.32 10.47 -13.43
CA PRO A 127 -32.26 11.44 -13.72
C PRO A 127 -31.33 11.60 -12.51
N LYS A 128 -30.03 11.44 -12.72
CA LYS A 128 -29.03 11.55 -11.64
C LYS A 128 -28.27 12.86 -11.75
N LYS A 129 -28.26 13.63 -10.66
CA LYS A 129 -27.56 14.91 -10.58
C LYS A 129 -26.05 14.70 -10.64
N ILE A 130 -25.37 15.55 -11.39
CA ILE A 130 -23.91 15.59 -11.53
C ILE A 130 -23.38 16.99 -11.20
N GLU A 131 -22.08 17.10 -10.93
CA GLU A 131 -21.40 18.37 -10.66
C GLU A 131 -20.79 18.96 -11.93
N ASN A 132 -20.11 18.14 -12.73
CA ASN A 132 -19.44 18.56 -13.95
C ASN A 132 -19.62 17.56 -15.09
N LYS A 133 -20.35 17.96 -16.13
CA LYS A 133 -20.58 17.14 -17.34
C LYS A 133 -19.30 16.65 -18.04
N ASN A 134 -18.20 17.38 -17.91
CA ASN A 134 -16.94 17.04 -18.58
C ASN A 134 -16.16 15.93 -17.84
N ASP A 135 -16.50 15.69 -16.58
CA ASP A 135 -15.88 14.65 -15.75
C ASP A 135 -16.73 13.37 -15.73
N VAL A 136 -17.84 13.33 -16.47
CA VAL A 136 -18.71 12.15 -16.61
C VAL A 136 -18.26 11.27 -17.76
N PHE A 137 -18.10 9.98 -17.46
CA PHE A 137 -17.74 8.96 -18.44
C PHE A 137 -18.49 7.65 -18.18
N VAL A 138 -18.50 6.77 -19.17
CA VAL A 138 -19.16 5.46 -19.11
C VAL A 138 -18.11 4.37 -19.14
N GLN A 139 -18.12 3.49 -18.15
CA GLN A 139 -17.32 2.29 -18.08
C GLN A 139 -18.18 1.08 -18.47
N PHE A 140 -17.61 0.15 -19.23
CA PHE A 140 -18.30 -1.07 -19.65
C PHE A 140 -17.76 -2.28 -18.92
N HIS A 141 -18.67 -3.12 -18.43
CA HIS A 141 -18.37 -4.38 -17.75
C HIS A 141 -19.30 -5.47 -18.28
N ASN A 142 -18.95 -6.74 -18.05
CA ASN A 142 -19.80 -7.90 -18.37
C ASN A 142 -20.30 -7.89 -19.83
N ILE A 143 -19.38 -7.74 -20.79
CA ILE A 143 -19.72 -7.78 -22.21
C ILE A 143 -19.92 -9.25 -22.59
N ASP A 144 -21.14 -9.61 -22.94
CA ASP A 144 -21.50 -10.93 -23.46
C ASP A 144 -22.20 -10.81 -24.82
N ILE A 145 -22.03 -11.83 -25.64
CA ILE A 145 -22.56 -11.84 -27.01
C ILE A 145 -23.13 -13.22 -27.29
N ASP A 146 -24.44 -13.27 -27.52
CA ASP A 146 -25.09 -14.46 -28.07
C ASP A 146 -25.34 -14.27 -29.56
N VAL A 147 -25.09 -15.30 -30.36
CA VAL A 147 -25.32 -15.28 -31.81
C VAL A 147 -26.11 -16.51 -32.19
N ASN A 148 -27.31 -16.28 -32.69
CA ASN A 148 -28.17 -17.32 -33.25
C ASN A 148 -28.17 -17.21 -34.78
N TRP A 149 -28.07 -18.33 -35.49
CA TRP A 149 -28.01 -18.32 -36.94
C TRP A 149 -28.80 -19.45 -37.61
N GLU A 150 -29.22 -19.20 -38.84
CA GLU A 150 -29.86 -20.17 -39.73
C GLU A 150 -29.31 -20.04 -41.15
N LEU A 151 -28.85 -21.16 -41.73
CA LEU A 151 -28.44 -21.21 -43.14
C LEU A 151 -29.68 -21.37 -44.03
N GLN A 152 -30.32 -20.25 -44.38
CA GLN A 152 -31.54 -20.24 -45.19
C GLN A 152 -31.34 -20.81 -46.60
N ARG A 153 -30.17 -20.56 -47.20
CA ARG A 153 -29.74 -21.10 -48.50
C ARG A 153 -28.23 -21.36 -48.46
N ALA A 154 -27.72 -22.14 -49.40
CA ALA A 154 -26.30 -22.49 -49.47
C ALA A 154 -25.32 -21.30 -49.43
N CYS A 155 -25.72 -20.06 -49.69
CA CYS A 155 -24.86 -18.87 -49.50
C CYS A 155 -25.50 -17.77 -48.65
N ARG A 156 -26.63 -18.01 -47.98
CA ARG A 156 -27.37 -16.96 -47.26
C ARG A 156 -27.64 -17.38 -45.83
N VAL A 157 -27.05 -16.66 -44.89
CA VAL A 157 -27.18 -16.89 -43.45
C VAL A 157 -28.04 -15.78 -42.86
N HIS A 158 -29.04 -16.15 -42.08
CA HIS A 158 -29.80 -15.22 -41.25
C HIS A 158 -29.25 -15.30 -39.84
N GLU A 159 -28.91 -14.16 -39.25
CA GLU A 159 -28.19 -14.09 -37.97
C GLU A 159 -28.88 -13.07 -37.06
N THR A 160 -29.11 -13.45 -35.81
CA THR A 160 -29.59 -12.56 -34.76
C THR A 160 -28.56 -12.58 -33.64
N SER A 161 -27.87 -11.45 -33.45
CA SER A 161 -26.88 -11.27 -32.40
C SER A 161 -27.45 -10.42 -31.27
N VAL A 162 -27.28 -10.86 -30.03
CA VAL A 162 -27.69 -10.12 -28.82
C VAL A 162 -26.43 -9.74 -28.06
N VAL A 163 -26.14 -8.43 -28.03
CA VAL A 163 -25.03 -7.87 -27.26
C VAL A 163 -25.57 -7.41 -25.91
N GLN A 164 -25.05 -8.00 -24.83
CA GLN A 164 -25.36 -7.63 -23.46
C GLN A 164 -24.14 -6.96 -22.82
N VAL A 165 -24.33 -5.78 -22.23
CA VAL A 165 -23.24 -5.06 -21.56
C VAL A 165 -23.76 -4.26 -20.37
N THR A 166 -23.04 -4.29 -19.26
CA THR A 166 -23.29 -3.39 -18.12
C THR A 166 -22.56 -2.07 -18.35
N ALA A 167 -23.32 -0.99 -18.58
CA ALA A 167 -22.82 0.38 -18.68
C ALA A 167 -22.91 1.09 -17.33
N LYS A 168 -21.75 1.41 -16.75
CA LYS A 168 -21.61 2.13 -15.49
C LYS A 168 -21.24 3.59 -15.75
N VAL A 169 -22.12 4.51 -15.38
CA VAL A 169 -21.84 5.95 -15.43
C VAL A 169 -21.07 6.34 -14.19
N ALA A 170 -19.94 6.99 -14.37
CA ALA A 170 -19.13 7.52 -13.28
C ALA A 170 -18.78 8.99 -13.53
N GLU A 171 -18.56 9.72 -12.45
CA GLU A 171 -18.08 11.09 -12.46
C GLU A 171 -16.83 11.20 -11.61
N ASP A 172 -15.76 11.75 -12.18
CA ASP A 172 -14.55 12.08 -11.45
C ASP A 172 -14.81 13.25 -10.50
N ARG A 173 -14.70 13.03 -9.19
CA ARG A 173 -14.87 14.08 -8.17
C ARG A 173 -13.62 14.24 -7.32
N GLN A 174 -13.37 15.49 -6.91
CA GLN A 174 -12.41 15.82 -5.87
C GLN A 174 -13.12 15.81 -4.52
N ILE A 175 -12.69 14.94 -3.63
CA ILE A 175 -13.25 14.84 -2.28
C ILE A 175 -12.12 14.89 -1.25
N PHE A 176 -12.43 15.45 -0.08
CA PHE A 176 -11.56 15.33 1.08
C PHE A 176 -11.88 14.04 1.81
N VAL A 177 -10.87 13.19 1.98
CA VAL A 177 -10.97 12.00 2.82
C VAL A 177 -10.15 12.19 4.08
N GLN A 178 -10.70 11.71 5.18
CA GLN A 178 -9.97 11.54 6.43
C GLN A 178 -9.22 10.21 6.36
N THR A 179 -7.90 10.24 6.45
CA THR A 179 -7.10 9.02 6.56
C THR A 179 -6.85 8.71 8.03
N CYS A 180 -7.24 7.52 8.47
CA CYS A 180 -6.82 7.00 9.77
C CYS A 180 -5.42 6.41 9.63
N PRO A 181 -4.49 6.65 10.58
CA PRO A 181 -3.25 5.88 10.61
C PRO A 181 -3.61 4.39 10.77
N SER A 182 -3.03 3.53 9.94
CA SER A 182 -3.14 2.08 10.11
C SER A 182 -2.73 1.74 11.55
N PRO A 183 -3.43 0.83 12.26
CA PRO A 183 -2.91 0.31 13.53
C PRO A 183 -1.51 -0.22 13.23
N LYS A 184 -0.49 0.45 13.77
CA LYS A 184 0.89 0.05 13.51
C LYS A 184 1.10 -1.25 14.27
N GLU A 185 1.18 -2.36 13.55
CA GLU A 185 1.64 -3.62 14.10
C GLU A 185 3.12 -3.49 14.48
N CYS A 186 3.56 -4.29 15.46
CA CYS A 186 4.98 -4.33 15.80
C CYS A 186 5.77 -4.77 14.55
N PRO A 187 6.68 -3.93 14.03
CA PRO A 187 7.53 -4.34 12.92
C PRO A 187 8.41 -5.51 13.36
N ALA A 188 8.56 -6.49 12.47
CA ALA A 188 9.44 -7.63 12.71
C ALA A 188 10.92 -7.23 12.62
N GLY A 189 11.75 -7.88 13.44
CA GLY A 189 13.21 -7.78 13.38
C GLY A 189 13.81 -6.67 14.25
N ASN A 190 15.11 -6.47 14.07
CA ASN A 190 15.89 -5.52 14.86
C ASN A 190 15.68 -4.08 14.38
N LEU A 191 15.31 -3.20 15.31
CA LEU A 191 15.05 -1.79 15.01
C LEU A 191 16.31 -0.91 15.06
N VAL A 192 17.38 -1.34 15.74
CA VAL A 192 18.67 -0.65 15.63
C VAL A 192 19.36 -1.02 14.32
N LYS A 193 20.04 -0.05 13.72
CA LYS A 193 20.94 -0.28 12.59
C LYS A 193 22.26 -0.81 13.12
N ASP A 194 22.87 -1.73 12.38
CA ASP A 194 24.18 -2.29 12.71
C ASP A 194 24.27 -2.76 14.17
N GLY A 195 23.33 -3.64 14.54
CA GLY A 195 23.24 -4.18 15.90
C GLY A 195 24.49 -4.95 16.33
N GLY A 196 25.18 -5.61 15.39
CA GLY A 196 26.49 -6.24 15.63
C GLY A 196 27.67 -5.26 15.67
N ILE A 197 27.44 -3.95 15.48
CA ILE A 197 28.46 -2.90 15.60
C ILE A 197 29.69 -3.19 14.71
N GLU A 198 29.45 -3.51 13.44
CA GLU A 198 30.48 -3.93 12.49
C GLU A 198 30.97 -2.77 11.61
N ALA A 199 30.18 -1.71 11.47
CA ALA A 199 30.50 -0.60 10.58
C ALA A 199 31.25 0.52 11.31
N TRP A 200 32.55 0.67 11.01
CA TRP A 200 33.42 1.69 11.59
C TRP A 200 34.09 2.52 10.50
N ALA A 201 34.09 3.84 10.65
CA ALA A 201 34.83 4.74 9.76
C ALA A 201 36.33 4.71 10.08
N ASP A 202 36.66 4.57 11.36
CA ASP A 202 37.97 4.26 11.91
C ASP A 202 37.80 3.59 13.29
N THR A 203 38.90 3.29 13.98
CA THR A 203 38.90 2.59 15.28
C THR A 203 38.07 3.26 16.39
N PHE A 204 37.71 4.54 16.29
CA PHE A 204 37.00 5.27 17.35
C PHE A 204 35.61 5.78 16.93
N HIS A 205 35.25 5.65 15.65
CA HIS A 205 34.04 6.24 15.10
C HIS A 205 33.15 5.18 14.41
N PRO A 206 32.18 4.60 15.13
CA PRO A 206 31.19 3.72 14.51
C PRO A 206 30.25 4.53 13.59
N VAL A 207 29.84 3.94 12.47
CA VAL A 207 29.10 4.65 11.40
C VAL A 207 27.65 4.94 11.79
N PHE A 208 27.00 4.00 12.47
CA PHE A 208 25.57 4.09 12.82
C PHE A 208 25.31 4.41 14.29
N TRP A 209 26.36 4.47 15.10
CA TRP A 209 26.28 4.72 16.54
C TRP A 209 27.04 6.00 16.89
N GLY A 210 26.51 6.79 17.81
CA GLY A 210 27.26 7.84 18.48
C GLY A 210 28.09 7.24 19.61
N ALA A 211 29.31 7.72 19.79
CA ALA A 211 30.24 7.14 20.75
C ALA A 211 31.10 8.19 21.45
N SER A 212 31.46 7.93 22.72
CA SER A 212 32.39 8.72 23.51
C SER A 212 33.15 7.81 24.47
N ASN A 213 34.49 7.90 24.48
CA ASN A 213 35.37 6.96 25.22
C ASN A 213 35.09 5.48 24.84
N VAL A 214 34.97 5.24 23.54
CA VAL A 214 34.73 3.93 22.94
C VAL A 214 35.74 3.69 21.83
N ALA A 215 36.18 2.44 21.67
CA ALA A 215 36.93 2.01 20.50
C ALA A 215 36.43 0.68 19.98
N GLN A 216 36.76 0.40 18.72
CA GLN A 216 36.56 -0.88 18.06
C GLN A 216 37.46 -1.94 18.69
N THR A 217 36.94 -3.15 18.87
CA THR A 217 37.69 -4.34 19.29
C THR A 217 37.41 -5.49 18.33
N THR A 218 38.41 -6.36 18.08
CA THR A 218 38.23 -7.61 17.32
C THR A 218 37.79 -8.79 18.18
N THR A 219 37.80 -8.61 19.50
CA THR A 219 37.22 -9.56 20.44
C THR A 219 35.71 -9.33 20.46
N ALA A 220 35.02 -9.88 19.46
CA ALA A 220 33.58 -9.78 19.26
C ALA A 220 32.87 -11.08 19.67
N HIS A 221 31.58 -10.99 19.98
CA HIS A 221 30.72 -12.16 20.20
C HIS A 221 30.34 -12.80 18.87
N SER A 222 29.98 -11.98 17.88
CA SER A 222 29.74 -12.40 16.51
C SER A 222 30.42 -11.44 15.53
N GLY A 223 30.50 -11.81 14.26
CA GLY A 223 31.14 -10.96 13.25
C GLY A 223 32.64 -10.72 13.48
N SER A 224 33.11 -9.52 13.15
CA SER A 224 34.53 -9.13 13.21
C SER A 224 34.82 -8.10 14.29
N PHE A 225 33.83 -7.33 14.71
CA PHE A 225 34.04 -6.18 15.57
C PHE A 225 32.97 -6.04 16.64
N ALA A 226 33.34 -5.43 17.76
CA ALA A 226 32.43 -5.00 18.81
C ALA A 226 32.86 -3.63 19.35
N ALA A 227 32.04 -3.01 20.19
CA ALA A 227 32.37 -1.75 20.85
C ALA A 227 32.94 -1.97 22.25
N GLU A 228 34.11 -1.41 22.53
CA GLU A 228 34.72 -1.41 23.86
C GLU A 228 34.60 -0.03 24.52
N LEU A 229 33.87 0.03 25.62
CA LEU A 229 33.60 1.23 26.41
C LEU A 229 34.63 1.37 27.53
N GLY A 230 35.14 2.59 27.73
CA GLY A 230 36.10 2.93 28.80
C GLY A 230 37.57 2.77 28.39
N VAL A 231 37.86 2.35 27.17
CA VAL A 231 39.22 1.98 26.72
C VAL A 231 40.16 3.16 26.51
N LEU A 232 39.65 4.35 26.17
CA LEU A 232 40.50 5.53 26.02
C LEU A 232 40.93 6.08 27.38
N ASN A 233 40.04 5.98 28.37
CA ASN A 233 40.34 6.30 29.76
C ASN A 233 39.37 5.55 30.69
N THR A 234 39.89 4.58 31.46
CA THR A 234 39.11 3.71 32.34
C THR A 234 38.55 4.42 33.57
N LEU A 235 38.94 5.67 33.81
CA LEU A 235 38.47 6.52 34.91
C LEU A 235 37.45 7.57 34.45
N LEU A 236 37.13 7.64 33.15
CA LEU A 236 36.09 8.53 32.63
C LEU A 236 34.86 7.73 32.17
N PRO A 237 33.66 8.31 32.26
CA PRO A 237 32.47 7.71 31.67
C PRO A 237 32.64 7.46 30.17
N ALA A 238 31.96 6.45 29.65
CA ALA A 238 31.85 6.19 28.22
C ALA A 238 30.38 6.00 27.82
N SER A 239 30.07 6.35 26.58
CA SER A 239 28.73 6.18 26.03
C SER A 239 28.75 5.64 24.60
N LEU A 240 27.80 4.77 24.32
CA LEU A 240 27.48 4.27 22.98
C LEU A 240 25.96 4.39 22.79
N PHE A 241 25.50 5.05 21.74
CA PHE A 241 24.06 5.31 21.57
C PHE A 241 23.61 5.38 20.12
N GLN A 242 22.33 5.12 19.88
CA GLN A 242 21.71 5.24 18.56
C GLN A 242 20.26 5.73 18.67
N MET A 243 19.91 6.69 17.82
CA MET A 243 18.51 7.12 17.63
C MET A 243 17.79 6.22 16.62
N VAL A 244 16.64 5.68 17.03
CA VAL A 244 15.75 4.83 16.25
C VAL A 244 14.46 5.60 15.97
N HIS A 245 14.26 5.98 14.70
CA HIS A 245 13.07 6.73 14.25
C HIS A 245 12.06 5.87 13.49
N ARG A 246 12.49 4.70 12.97
CA ARG A 246 11.64 3.81 12.18
C ARG A 246 11.14 2.67 13.05
N GLY A 247 9.85 2.34 12.89
CA GLY A 247 9.28 1.17 13.54
C GLY A 247 8.91 1.35 15.02
N ILE A 248 9.04 2.56 15.58
CA ILE A 248 8.52 2.85 16.90
C ILE A 248 7.01 3.11 16.83
N VAL A 249 6.29 2.37 17.64
CA VAL A 249 4.84 2.29 17.81
C VAL A 249 4.47 2.58 19.26
N SER A 250 3.48 3.44 19.46
CA SER A 250 2.88 3.79 20.75
C SER A 250 2.13 2.63 21.39
N GLY A 251 1.94 2.66 22.72
CA GLY A 251 1.21 1.61 23.44
C GLY A 251 1.84 0.21 23.40
N ARG A 252 3.14 0.09 23.10
CA ARG A 252 3.87 -1.19 23.02
C ARG A 252 4.98 -1.28 24.05
N GLN A 253 5.46 -2.49 24.30
CA GLN A 253 6.72 -2.71 25.02
C GLN A 253 7.82 -3.03 24.02
N TYR A 254 9.06 -2.73 24.41
CA TYR A 254 10.23 -3.07 23.62
C TYR A 254 11.15 -3.95 24.44
N ARG A 255 11.78 -4.92 23.80
CA ARG A 255 12.81 -5.76 24.40
C ARG A 255 14.16 -5.32 23.84
N LEU A 256 15.07 -4.95 24.73
CA LEU A 256 16.48 -4.76 24.40
C LEU A 256 17.25 -6.01 24.82
N THR A 257 17.94 -6.63 23.88
CA THR A 257 18.83 -7.76 24.09
C THR A 257 20.21 -7.40 23.55
N PHE A 258 21.27 -7.75 24.27
CA PHE A 258 22.64 -7.47 23.84
C PHE A 258 23.62 -8.44 24.52
N PHE A 259 24.81 -8.59 23.95
CA PHE A 259 25.90 -9.35 24.54
C PHE A 259 26.91 -8.42 25.18
N VAL A 260 27.36 -8.79 26.38
CA VAL A 260 28.30 -8.01 27.17
C VAL A 260 29.38 -8.90 27.78
N ARG A 261 30.61 -8.39 27.83
CA ARG A 261 31.73 -8.97 28.56
C ARG A 261 32.58 -7.89 29.21
N GLU A 262 33.25 -8.25 30.29
CA GLU A 262 34.30 -7.44 30.87
C GLU A 262 35.64 -7.76 30.18
N ASP A 263 36.51 -6.76 30.06
CA ASP A 263 37.92 -6.96 29.71
C ASP A 263 38.82 -6.59 30.88
N VAL A 264 39.62 -7.58 31.32
CA VAL A 264 40.42 -7.48 32.53
C VAL A 264 41.83 -6.99 32.18
N LEU A 265 42.07 -5.69 32.32
CA LEU A 265 43.35 -5.06 31.97
C LEU A 265 44.29 -4.84 33.18
N GLY A 266 43.74 -4.68 34.40
CA GLY A 266 44.53 -4.24 35.58
C GLY A 266 44.06 -4.70 36.96
N ALA A 267 43.19 -5.72 37.02
CA ALA A 267 42.67 -6.40 38.22
C ALA A 267 41.74 -5.61 39.16
N THR A 268 41.61 -4.27 39.02
CA THR A 268 40.60 -3.53 39.79
C THR A 268 39.36 -3.31 38.94
N SER A 269 38.40 -4.23 39.08
CA SER A 269 37.06 -4.10 38.48
C SER A 269 36.17 -3.26 39.38
N SER A 270 35.86 -2.05 38.95
CA SER A 270 34.97 -1.14 39.67
C SER A 270 34.21 -0.28 38.67
N PHE A 271 33.17 -0.80 38.05
CA PHE A 271 32.31 -0.02 37.15
C PHE A 271 30.88 -0.56 37.13
N SER A 272 29.99 0.22 36.51
CA SER A 272 28.67 -0.23 36.10
C SER A 272 28.40 0.12 34.64
N LEU A 273 27.64 -0.74 33.97
CA LEU A 273 27.10 -0.51 32.64
C LEU A 273 25.59 -0.31 32.76
N ASN A 274 25.10 0.88 32.42
CA ASN A 274 23.67 1.14 32.32
C ASN A 274 23.24 1.03 30.85
N ALA A 275 22.34 0.11 30.55
CA ALA A 275 21.68 -0.03 29.25
C ALA A 275 20.26 0.53 29.35
N GLU A 276 19.88 1.40 28.43
CA GLU A 276 18.62 2.14 28.49
C GLU A 276 18.02 2.36 27.10
N VAL A 277 16.69 2.33 27.07
CA VAL A 277 15.86 2.70 25.92
C VAL A 277 15.00 3.88 26.34
N VAL A 278 15.30 5.06 25.79
CA VAL A 278 14.63 6.32 26.12
C VAL A 278 13.67 6.68 24.98
N PHE A 279 12.40 6.92 25.28
CA PHE A 279 11.37 7.22 24.29
C PHE A 279 11.09 8.72 24.21
N PHE A 280 10.88 9.22 23.00
CA PHE A 280 10.61 10.63 22.72
C PHE A 280 9.35 10.81 21.87
N ASP A 281 8.62 11.90 22.12
CA ASP A 281 7.51 12.35 21.28
C ASP A 281 8.02 12.99 19.96
N ARG A 282 7.09 13.51 19.14
CA ARG A 282 7.42 14.19 17.87
C ARG A 282 8.16 15.51 18.06
N ASN A 283 8.09 16.12 19.23
CA ASN A 283 8.75 17.38 19.57
C ASN A 283 10.14 17.16 20.19
N GLY A 284 10.55 15.90 20.39
CA GLY A 284 11.80 15.55 21.04
C GLY A 284 11.75 15.57 22.57
N VAL A 285 10.55 15.61 23.16
CA VAL A 285 10.36 15.53 24.62
C VAL A 285 10.42 14.07 25.05
N GLN A 286 11.19 13.78 26.10
CA GLN A 286 11.25 12.44 26.67
C GLN A 286 9.91 12.08 27.34
N VAL A 287 9.33 10.96 26.93
CA VAL A 287 8.01 10.47 27.39
C VAL A 287 8.08 9.11 28.08
N GLY A 288 9.23 8.44 28.07
CA GLY A 288 9.40 7.18 28.78
C GLY A 288 10.84 6.69 28.80
N VAL A 289 11.14 5.73 29.69
CA VAL A 289 12.43 5.06 29.75
C VAL A 289 12.28 3.63 30.30
N GLY A 290 12.97 2.67 29.68
CA GLY A 290 13.28 1.38 30.28
C GLY A 290 14.80 1.25 30.44
N SER A 291 15.27 0.68 31.54
CA SER A 291 16.71 0.54 31.76
C SER A 291 17.06 -0.69 32.60
N GLN A 292 18.31 -1.13 32.45
CA GLN A 292 18.95 -2.15 33.27
C GLN A 292 20.37 -1.71 33.61
N THR A 293 20.74 -1.76 34.88
CA THR A 293 22.11 -1.51 35.33
C THR A 293 22.79 -2.83 35.65
N LEU A 294 23.91 -3.09 34.99
CA LEU A 294 24.77 -4.23 35.22
C LEU A 294 26.02 -3.77 36.00
N PRO A 295 26.15 -4.09 37.29
CA PRO A 295 27.43 -3.92 37.97
C PRO A 295 28.48 -4.86 37.35
N CYS A 296 29.76 -4.48 37.40
CA CYS A 296 30.87 -5.32 36.98
C CYS A 296 30.78 -6.76 37.51
N ALA A 297 30.42 -6.97 38.78
CA ALA A 297 30.24 -8.30 39.37
C ALA A 297 29.20 -9.21 38.68
N SER A 298 28.29 -8.65 37.87
CA SER A 298 27.32 -9.42 37.07
C SER A 298 27.75 -9.66 35.63
N ILE A 299 28.88 -9.10 35.21
CA ILE A 299 29.42 -9.22 33.85
C ILE A 299 30.59 -10.19 33.92
N PRO A 300 30.59 -11.29 33.14
CA PRO A 300 31.68 -12.26 33.20
C PRO A 300 32.99 -11.71 32.67
N ASP A 301 34.08 -12.07 33.35
CA ASP A 301 35.44 -11.79 32.93
C ASP A 301 35.76 -12.53 31.64
N ASN A 302 36.16 -11.77 30.62
CA ASN A 302 36.70 -12.28 29.35
C ASN A 302 35.79 -13.25 28.57
N SER A 303 34.50 -13.32 28.91
CA SER A 303 33.50 -14.14 28.22
C SER A 303 32.21 -13.35 28.02
N TYR A 304 31.63 -13.47 26.84
CA TYR A 304 30.33 -12.86 26.56
C TYR A 304 29.20 -13.56 27.30
N SER A 305 28.24 -12.76 27.76
CA SER A 305 26.95 -13.20 28.27
C SER A 305 25.86 -12.31 27.70
N GLN A 306 24.67 -12.89 27.52
CA GLN A 306 23.51 -12.15 27.05
C GLN A 306 22.84 -11.43 28.23
N ALA A 307 22.56 -10.15 28.06
CA ALA A 307 21.70 -9.37 28.93
C ALA A 307 20.44 -8.94 28.16
N GLN A 308 19.35 -8.77 28.90
CA GLN A 308 18.04 -8.47 28.35
C GLN A 308 17.18 -7.73 29.38
N PHE A 309 16.41 -6.74 28.92
CA PHE A 309 15.27 -6.22 29.66
C PHE A 309 14.14 -5.80 28.71
N THR A 310 12.93 -5.73 29.27
CA THR A 310 11.75 -5.23 28.57
C THR A 310 11.35 -3.88 29.15
N THR A 311 11.06 -2.91 28.29
CA THR A 311 10.61 -1.58 28.70
C THR A 311 9.20 -1.62 29.27
N PRO A 312 8.80 -0.60 30.06
CA PRO A 312 7.39 -0.32 30.29
C PRO A 312 6.65 -0.10 28.96
N PHE A 313 5.31 -0.13 29.01
CA PHE A 313 4.49 0.29 27.87
C PHE A 313 4.79 1.75 27.52
N THR A 314 5.02 2.01 26.25
CA THR A 314 5.17 3.37 25.72
C THR A 314 3.85 4.11 25.77
N ASP A 315 3.91 5.42 26.03
CA ASP A 315 2.75 6.32 25.97
C ASP A 315 2.17 6.43 24.53
N VAL A 316 1.01 7.09 24.40
CA VAL A 316 0.26 7.22 23.13
C VAL A 316 0.97 8.05 22.06
N ASP A 317 1.91 8.91 22.45
CA ASP A 317 2.55 9.89 21.56
C ASP A 317 4.03 9.60 21.21
N VAL A 318 4.51 8.38 21.48
CA VAL A 318 5.91 8.03 21.16
C VAL A 318 6.15 8.06 19.64
N SER A 319 7.24 8.73 19.24
CA SER A 319 7.68 8.84 17.84
C SER A 319 9.07 8.27 17.58
N SER A 320 9.94 8.20 18.59
CA SER A 320 11.30 7.67 18.44
C SER A 320 11.84 7.10 19.74
N ALA A 321 12.92 6.34 19.65
CA ALA A 321 13.61 5.77 20.80
C ALA A 321 15.13 5.96 20.67
N MET A 322 15.82 6.18 21.78
CA MET A 322 17.29 6.13 21.86
C MET A 322 17.69 4.89 22.62
N VAL A 323 18.50 4.03 21.99
CA VAL A 323 19.23 2.98 22.70
C VAL A 323 20.55 3.57 23.17
N ARG A 324 20.87 3.47 24.46
CA ARG A 324 22.11 3.99 25.03
C ARG A 324 22.71 3.01 26.03
N PHE A 325 24.03 2.85 25.93
CA PHE A 325 24.88 2.18 26.90
C PHE A 325 25.77 3.24 27.55
N THR A 326 25.82 3.24 28.87
CA THR A 326 26.63 4.17 29.66
C THR A 326 27.52 3.38 30.61
N PHE A 327 28.82 3.43 30.38
CA PHE A 327 29.83 2.92 31.32
C PHE A 327 30.16 4.01 32.33
N THR A 328 30.04 3.68 33.62
CA THR A 328 30.36 4.57 34.73
C THR A 328 31.45 3.93 35.59
N PRO A 329 32.69 4.44 35.56
CA PRO A 329 33.76 3.89 36.38
C PRO A 329 33.63 4.36 37.83
N GLY A 330 33.94 3.44 38.73
CA GLY A 330 34.23 3.69 40.14
C GLY A 330 35.70 4.09 40.34
N ALA A 331 36.03 4.45 41.58
CA ALA A 331 37.38 4.87 41.94
C ALA A 331 38.39 3.74 41.72
N GLY A 332 39.48 4.03 40.99
CA GLY A 332 40.57 3.09 40.75
C GLY A 332 40.26 2.02 39.70
N ASN A 333 39.17 2.15 38.94
CA ASN A 333 38.83 1.20 37.90
C ASN A 333 39.90 1.09 36.81
N THR A 334 40.28 -0.14 36.48
CA THR A 334 41.25 -0.43 35.41
C THR A 334 40.63 -1.23 34.26
N ASN A 335 39.40 -1.70 34.40
CA ASN A 335 38.77 -2.62 33.46
C ASN A 335 37.78 -1.89 32.54
N THR A 336 37.50 -2.50 31.40
CA THR A 336 36.59 -1.98 30.37
C THR A 336 35.46 -2.96 30.12
N VAL A 337 34.47 -2.55 29.33
CA VAL A 337 33.34 -3.42 28.98
C VAL A 337 33.12 -3.40 27.47
N LYS A 338 32.89 -4.58 26.90
CA LYS A 338 32.61 -4.75 25.47
C LYS A 338 31.13 -5.07 25.28
N VAL A 339 30.50 -4.43 24.32
CA VAL A 339 29.08 -4.61 23.94
C VAL A 339 29.01 -5.03 22.48
N ASP A 340 28.15 -6.02 22.20
CA ASP A 340 27.95 -6.58 20.87
C ASP A 340 26.51 -7.10 20.68
N ASP A 341 26.11 -7.39 19.45
CA ASP A 341 24.84 -8.02 19.05
C ASP A 341 23.60 -7.38 19.71
N VAL A 342 23.51 -6.05 19.60
CA VAL A 342 22.41 -5.25 20.13
C VAL A 342 21.16 -5.43 19.28
N MET A 343 20.08 -5.85 19.93
CA MET A 343 18.78 -6.05 19.32
C MET A 343 17.70 -5.28 20.08
N LEU A 344 16.99 -4.39 19.40
CA LEU A 344 15.79 -3.74 19.90
C LEU A 344 14.59 -4.26 19.13
N GLU A 345 13.65 -4.91 19.82
CA GLU A 345 12.46 -5.51 19.21
C GLU A 345 11.18 -4.94 19.82
N CYS A 346 10.15 -4.77 19.01
CA CYS A 346 8.80 -4.47 19.48
C CYS A 346 8.13 -5.78 19.94
N VAL A 347 7.64 -5.81 21.18
CA VAL A 347 6.98 -6.98 21.75
C VAL A 347 5.52 -6.98 21.30
N ALA A 348 5.16 -7.93 20.44
CA ALA A 348 3.77 -8.17 20.05
C ALA A 348 2.95 -8.63 21.27
N MET A 349 1.70 -8.19 21.35
CA MET A 349 0.74 -8.64 22.37
C MET A 349 0.17 -10.01 22.03
#